data_AF-A0AAW6EXU0-F1
#
_entry.id   AF-A0AAW6EXU0-F1
#
_cell.length_a   1.000
_cell.length_b   1.000
_cell.length_c   1.000
_cell.angle_alpha   90.00
_cell.angle_beta   90.00
_cell.angle_gamma   90.00
#
_symmetry.space_group_name_H-M   'P 1'
#
loop_
_entity.id
_entity.type
_entity.pdbx_description
1 polymer ?
#
loop_
_entity_poly.entity_id
_entity_poly.type
_entity_poly.pdbx_seq_one_letter_code
_entity_poly.pdbx_strand_id
1 'polypeptide(L)'
;NIQKLKEPKYFKTWISKILINTTNDYLRKNGMIDLGHNENSYTKEVLIDDKIETKIDLYNAIDELEDKYKDAIILRYIEDLKVEEISNILDRPINTIKTHLRKAIKDMKSILKEGYGNE
;
A
#
# COMPACT_ATOMS: atom_id res chain seq x y z
N ASN A 1 -24.29 -17.09 -4.22
CA ASN A 1 -24.99 -15.79 -4.21
C ASN A 1 -24.21 -14.63 -4.87
N ILE A 2 -22.96 -14.79 -5.32
CA ILE A 2 -22.22 -13.74 -6.07
C ILE A 2 -22.86 -13.39 -7.42
N GLN A 3 -23.54 -14.35 -8.07
CA GLN A 3 -24.20 -14.12 -9.36
C GLN A 3 -25.43 -13.19 -9.31
N LYS A 4 -25.86 -12.75 -8.12
CA LYS A 4 -26.96 -11.78 -7.94
C LYS A 4 -26.47 -10.34 -7.75
N LEU A 5 -25.17 -10.09 -7.85
CA LEU A 5 -24.63 -8.73 -7.78
C LEU A 5 -25.15 -7.92 -8.97
N LYS A 6 -25.89 -6.84 -8.66
CA LYS A 6 -26.47 -5.94 -9.66
C LYS A 6 -25.42 -5.34 -10.58
N GLU A 7 -24.21 -5.05 -10.05
CA GLU A 7 -23.08 -4.53 -10.82
C GLU A 7 -21.77 -5.23 -10.43
N PRO A 8 -21.46 -6.38 -11.04
CA PRO A 8 -20.29 -7.20 -10.70
C PRO A 8 -18.96 -6.44 -10.82
N LYS A 9 -18.87 -5.46 -11.73
CA LYS A 9 -17.68 -4.61 -11.91
C LYS A 9 -17.25 -3.85 -10.66
N TYR A 10 -18.18 -3.52 -9.76
CA TYR A 10 -17.88 -2.79 -8.52
C TYR A 10 -17.60 -3.71 -7.34
N PHE A 11 -17.71 -5.02 -7.51
CA PHE A 11 -17.52 -5.98 -6.42
C PHE A 11 -16.11 -5.87 -5.82
N LYS A 12 -15.06 -5.78 -6.66
CA LYS A 12 -13.67 -5.63 -6.20
C LYS A 12 -13.50 -4.38 -5.35
N THR A 13 -13.94 -3.22 -5.84
CA THR A 13 -13.88 -1.95 -5.12
C THR A 13 -14.66 -2.00 -3.79
N TRP A 14 -15.86 -2.58 -3.82
CA TRP A 14 -16.72 -2.70 -2.63
C TRP A 14 -16.12 -3.61 -1.56
N ILE A 15 -15.59 -4.78 -1.95
CA ILE A 15 -14.95 -5.69 -0.99
C ILE A 15 -13.63 -5.11 -0.47
N SER A 16 -12.84 -4.43 -1.31
CA SER A 16 -11.63 -3.71 -0.88
C SER A 16 -11.97 -2.65 0.17
N LYS A 17 -13.05 -1.89 0.00
CA LYS A 17 -13.52 -0.92 1.00
C LYS A 17 -13.86 -1.60 2.33
N ILE A 18 -14.61 -2.69 2.31
CA ILE A 18 -14.95 -3.44 3.52
C ILE A 18 -13.68 -3.95 4.20
N LEU A 19 -12.78 -4.56 3.43
CA LEU A 19 -11.55 -5.15 3.95
C LEU A 19 -10.67 -4.09 4.62
N ILE A 20 -10.35 -3.00 3.92
CA ILE A 20 -9.49 -1.92 4.42
C ILE A 20 -10.07 -1.31 5.68
N ASN A 21 -11.36 -0.96 5.68
CA ASN A 21 -11.99 -0.35 6.84
C ASN A 21 -12.02 -1.31 8.04
N THR A 22 -12.33 -2.59 7.81
CA THR A 22 -12.37 -3.60 8.87
C THR A 22 -10.98 -3.85 9.46
N THR A 23 -9.95 -3.95 8.62
CA THR A 23 -8.56 -4.14 9.06
C THR A 23 -8.07 -2.92 9.83
N ASN A 24 -8.32 -1.70 9.34
CA ASN A 24 -7.93 -0.47 10.03
C ASN A 24 -8.66 -0.30 11.37
N ASP A 25 -9.95 -0.64 11.44
CA ASP A 25 -10.71 -0.65 12.70
C ASP A 25 -10.16 -1.69 13.68
N TYR A 26 -9.81 -2.88 13.18
CA TYR A 26 -9.20 -3.93 13.98
C TYR A 26 -7.83 -3.50 14.56
N LEU A 27 -6.96 -2.94 13.71
CA LEU A 27 -5.63 -2.47 14.10
C LEU A 27 -5.70 -1.31 15.08
N ARG A 28 -6.62 -0.36 14.89
CA ARG A 28 -6.86 0.73 15.86
C ARG A 28 -7.29 0.21 17.23
N LYS A 29 -8.09 -0.86 17.28
CA LYS A 29 -8.63 -1.41 18.53
C LYS A 29 -7.61 -2.28 19.27
N ASN A 30 -6.82 -3.06 18.53
CA ASN A 30 -5.95 -4.10 19.10
C ASN A 30 -4.46 -3.73 19.08
N GLY A 31 -4.09 -2.61 18.46
CA GLY A 31 -2.70 -2.24 18.19
C GLY A 31 -2.12 -3.02 17.01
N MET A 32 -0.98 -2.55 16.50
CA MET A 32 -0.19 -3.34 15.55
C MET A 32 0.36 -4.57 16.26
N ILE A 33 0.08 -5.74 15.71
CA ILE A 33 0.79 -6.96 16.06
C ILE A 33 2.06 -6.93 15.22
N ASP A 34 3.20 -6.66 15.84
CA ASP A 34 4.49 -6.96 15.23
C ASP A 34 4.59 -8.48 15.09
N LEU A 35 4.43 -8.97 13.87
CA LEU A 35 4.51 -10.39 13.56
C LEU A 35 5.96 -10.91 13.61
N GLY A 36 6.92 -10.06 13.99
CA GLY A 36 8.33 -10.38 13.97
C GLY A 36 8.75 -10.58 12.52
N HIS A 37 9.10 -9.50 11.84
CA HIS A 37 9.80 -9.63 10.56
C HIS A 37 11.15 -10.28 10.85
N ASN A 38 11.21 -11.61 10.78
CA ASN A 38 12.46 -12.33 10.90
C ASN A 38 13.17 -12.16 9.55
N GLU A 39 14.01 -11.12 9.47
CA GLU A 39 14.85 -10.74 8.31
C GLU A 39 15.62 -11.95 7.73
N ASN A 40 15.88 -12.98 8.54
CA ASN A 40 16.57 -14.21 8.14
C ASN A 40 15.68 -15.28 7.48
N SER A 41 14.37 -15.05 7.30
CA SER A 41 13.47 -16.09 6.76
C SER A 41 13.54 -16.24 5.23
N TYR A 42 14.18 -15.28 4.54
CA TYR A 42 14.27 -15.25 3.08
C TYR A 42 15.70 -15.25 2.52
N THR A 43 16.74 -15.36 3.36
CA THR A 43 18.12 -15.52 2.89
C THR A 43 18.35 -16.95 2.40
N LYS A 44 17.67 -17.30 1.33
CA LYS A 44 18.19 -18.27 0.37
C LYS A 44 19.14 -17.44 -0.50
N GLU A 45 20.39 -17.86 -0.66
CA GLU A 45 21.31 -17.26 -1.64
C GLU A 45 20.69 -17.39 -3.04
N VAL A 46 19.84 -16.43 -3.38
CA VAL A 46 19.29 -16.25 -4.71
C VAL A 46 20.20 -15.21 -5.33
N LEU A 47 20.75 -15.52 -6.51
CA LEU A 47 21.34 -14.51 -7.37
C LEU A 47 20.24 -13.47 -7.63
N ILE A 48 20.31 -12.33 -6.94
CA ILE A 48 19.31 -11.29 -7.01
C ILE A 48 19.53 -10.58 -8.36
N ASP A 49 18.58 -10.71 -9.27
CA ASP A 49 18.51 -9.87 -10.48
C ASP A 49 18.25 -8.42 -10.04
N ASP A 50 18.89 -7.43 -10.65
CA ASP A 50 18.71 -5.99 -10.38
C ASP A 50 17.22 -5.59 -10.31
N LYS A 51 16.36 -6.27 -11.09
CA LYS A 51 14.90 -6.06 -11.06
C LYS A 51 14.24 -6.53 -9.76
N ILE A 52 14.73 -7.62 -9.17
CA ILE A 52 14.25 -8.15 -7.90
C ILE A 52 14.68 -7.22 -6.76
N GLU A 53 15.93 -6.75 -6.78
CA GLU A 53 16.45 -5.78 -5.81
C GLU A 53 15.67 -4.47 -5.84
N THR A 54 15.51 -3.86 -7.02
CA THR A 54 14.71 -2.63 -7.18
C THR A 54 13.28 -2.79 -6.68
N LYS A 55 12.70 -3.98 -6.86
CA LYS A 55 11.34 -4.29 -6.39
C LYS A 55 11.31 -4.37 -4.86
N ILE A 56 12.29 -5.02 -4.23
CA ILE A 56 12.41 -5.10 -2.78
C ILE A 56 12.55 -3.70 -2.17
N ASP A 57 13.45 -2.87 -2.71
CA ASP A 57 13.64 -1.49 -2.26
C ASP A 57 12.36 -0.66 -2.35
N LEU A 58 11.59 -0.85 -3.43
CA LEU A 58 10.30 -0.19 -3.61
C LEU A 58 9.29 -0.60 -2.54
N TYR A 59 9.19 -1.89 -2.22
CA TYR A 59 8.27 -2.36 -1.16
C TYR A 59 8.71 -1.89 0.22
N ASN A 60 10.01 -1.91 0.52
CA ASN A 60 10.56 -1.40 1.78
C ASN A 60 10.24 0.11 1.93
N ALA A 61 10.45 0.90 0.87
CA ALA A 61 10.11 2.31 0.87
C ALA A 61 8.61 2.59 1.01
N ILE A 62 7.74 1.71 0.50
CA ILE A 62 6.29 1.78 0.76
C ILE A 62 6.00 1.47 2.22
N ASP A 63 6.71 0.51 2.81
CA ASP A 63 6.45 0.06 4.17
C ASP A 63 6.83 1.06 5.26
N GLU A 64 7.78 1.93 4.98
CA GLU A 64 8.15 3.06 5.84
C GLU A 64 7.17 4.25 5.80
N LEU A 65 6.23 4.27 4.85
CA LEU A 65 5.24 5.35 4.78
C LEU A 65 4.23 5.26 5.93
N GLU A 66 3.81 6.42 6.42
CA GLU A 66 2.64 6.53 7.31
C GLU A 66 1.40 5.90 6.63
N ASP A 67 0.60 5.14 7.39
CA ASP A 67 -0.51 4.31 6.88
C ASP A 67 -1.41 5.03 5.86
N LYS A 68 -1.78 6.28 6.14
CA LYS A 68 -2.66 7.08 5.26
C LYS A 68 -2.06 7.38 3.88
N TYR A 69 -0.73 7.35 3.76
CA TYR A 69 0.03 7.53 2.52
C TYR A 69 0.29 6.19 1.84
N LYS A 70 0.63 5.16 2.64
CA LYS A 70 0.79 3.77 2.20
C LYS A 70 -0.46 3.27 1.48
N ASP A 71 -1.64 3.40 2.11
CA ASP A 71 -2.93 3.00 1.54
C ASP A 71 -3.18 3.63 0.16
N ALA A 72 -2.90 4.93 0.04
CA ALA A 72 -3.11 5.66 -1.22
C ALA A 72 -2.17 5.17 -2.34
N ILE A 73 -0.90 4.89 -2.02
CA ILE A 73 0.08 4.39 -2.99
C ILE A 73 -0.27 2.98 -3.45
N ILE A 74 -0.57 2.07 -2.52
CA ILE A 74 -0.93 0.69 -2.84
C ILE A 74 -2.15 0.67 -3.77
N LEU A 75 -3.21 1.37 -3.38
CA LEU A 75 -4.43 1.40 -4.17
C LEU A 75 -4.22 2.04 -5.56
N ARG A 76 -3.35 3.05 -5.68
CA ARG A 76 -3.11 3.74 -6.95
C ARG A 76 -2.19 2.98 -7.90
N TYR A 77 -1.09 2.43 -7.39
CA TYR A 77 0.01 1.93 -8.24
C TYR A 77 0.14 0.42 -8.24
N ILE A 78 -0.36 -0.27 -7.21
CA ILE A 78 -0.37 -1.74 -7.16
C ILE A 78 -1.72 -2.27 -7.65
N GLU A 79 -2.83 -1.67 -7.20
CA GLU A 79 -4.18 -2.10 -7.58
C GLU A 79 -4.76 -1.34 -8.79
N ASP A 80 -4.02 -0.39 -9.35
CA ASP A 80 -4.36 0.43 -10.54
C ASP A 80 -5.74 1.13 -10.48
N LEU A 81 -6.15 1.57 -9.28
CA LEU A 81 -7.43 2.25 -9.08
C LEU A 81 -7.35 3.73 -9.43
N LYS A 82 -8.47 4.29 -9.93
CA LYS A 82 -8.60 5.72 -10.18
C LYS A 82 -8.73 6.49 -8.87
N VAL A 83 -8.33 7.75 -8.87
CA VAL A 83 -8.36 8.61 -7.67
C VAL A 83 -9.77 8.73 -7.10
N GLU A 84 -10.79 8.73 -7.96
CA GLU A 84 -12.20 8.76 -7.58
C GLU A 84 -12.61 7.47 -6.85
N GLU A 85 -12.12 6.31 -7.29
CA GLU A 85 -12.40 5.02 -6.65
C GLU A 85 -11.72 4.94 -5.28
N ILE A 86 -10.49 5.41 -5.18
CA ILE A 86 -9.73 5.49 -3.92
C ILE A 86 -10.42 6.43 -2.93
N SER A 87 -10.90 7.58 -3.41
CA SER A 87 -11.68 8.53 -2.61
C SER A 87 -12.91 7.88 -2.00
N ASN A 88 -13.62 7.07 -2.78
CA ASN A 88 -14.79 6.32 -2.32
C ASN A 88 -14.43 5.18 -1.36
N ILE A 89 -13.31 4.47 -1.59
CA ILE A 89 -12.83 3.38 -0.73
C ILE A 89 -12.44 3.92 0.65
N LEU A 90 -11.57 4.93 0.67
CA LEU A 90 -10.99 5.48 1.90
C LEU A 90 -11.89 6.50 2.60
N ASP A 91 -13.03 6.84 1.99
CA ASP A 91 -13.99 7.84 2.48
C ASP A 91 -13.34 9.21 2.75
N ARG A 92 -12.52 9.66 1.79
CA ARG A 92 -11.77 10.93 1.87
C ARG A 92 -11.96 11.75 0.60
N PRO A 93 -11.95 13.09 0.66
CA PRO A 93 -12.06 13.93 -0.53
C PRO A 93 -10.97 13.62 -1.58
N ILE A 94 -11.32 13.71 -2.87
CA ILE A 94 -10.39 13.54 -4.00
C ILE A 94 -9.12 14.39 -3.81
N ASN A 95 -9.27 15.63 -3.35
CA ASN A 95 -8.13 16.52 -3.10
C ASN A 95 -7.20 15.99 -2.00
N THR A 96 -7.76 15.38 -0.94
CA THR A 96 -7.00 14.72 0.11
C THR A 96 -6.23 13.53 -0.45
N ILE A 97 -6.85 12.69 -1.29
CA ILE A 97 -6.16 11.57 -1.94
C ILE A 97 -5.01 12.06 -2.83
N LYS A 98 -5.24 13.11 -3.63
CA LYS A 98 -4.17 13.72 -4.45
C LYS A 98 -3.02 14.25 -3.60
N THR A 99 -3.30 14.85 -2.45
CA THR A 99 -2.28 15.33 -1.52
C THR A 99 -1.52 14.17 -0.88
N HIS A 100 -2.22 13.11 -0.46
CA HIS A 100 -1.61 11.89 0.07
C HIS A 100 -0.65 11.27 -0.95
N LEU A 101 -1.09 11.09 -2.20
CA LEU A 101 -0.25 10.55 -3.27
C LEU A 101 1.01 11.39 -3.51
N ARG A 102 0.86 12.72 -3.56
CA ARG A 102 2.02 13.62 -3.74
C ARG A 102 3.01 13.51 -2.59
N LYS A 103 2.50 13.48 -1.35
CA LYS A 103 3.32 13.37 -0.15
C LYS A 103 4.03 12.02 -0.09
N ALA A 104 3.32 10.94 -0.36
CA ALA A 104 3.86 9.59 -0.43
C ALA A 104 5.01 9.47 -1.45
N ILE A 105 4.81 9.96 -2.68
CA ILE A 105 5.87 9.96 -3.72
C ILE A 105 7.09 10.79 -3.28
N LYS A 106 6.86 11.94 -2.62
CA LYS A 106 7.96 12.76 -2.10
C LYS A 106 8.75 12.02 -1.04
N ASP A 107 8.06 11.34 -0.11
CA ASP A 107 8.68 10.66 1.01
C ASP A 107 9.42 9.40 0.53
N MET A 108 8.83 8.59 -0.35
CA MET A 108 9.51 7.47 -1.01
C MET A 108 10.77 7.89 -1.76
N LYS A 109 10.76 9.06 -2.42
CA LYS A 109 11.96 9.61 -3.07
C LYS A 109 13.06 9.98 -2.08
N SER A 110 12.72 10.38 -0.85
CA SER A 110 13.72 10.64 0.20
C SER A 110 14.32 9.33 0.67
N ILE A 111 13.46 8.38 1.05
CA ILE A 111 13.84 7.05 1.55
C ILE A 111 14.77 6.34 0.58
N LEU A 112 14.37 6.25 -0.70
CA LEU A 112 15.18 5.60 -1.73
C LEU A 112 16.51 6.33 -1.95
N LYS A 113 16.53 7.67 -1.94
CA LYS A 113 17.79 8.43 -2.09
C LYS A 113 18.75 8.26 -0.92
N GLU A 114 18.22 8.13 0.30
CA GLU A 114 19.01 7.87 1.50
C GLU A 114 19.57 6.43 1.48
N GLY A 115 18.82 5.47 0.95
CA GLY A 115 19.29 4.10 0.71
C GLY A 115 20.44 4.02 -0.30
N TYR A 116 20.34 4.71 -1.44
CA TYR A 116 21.39 4.74 -2.47
C TYR A 116 22.50 5.77 -2.25
N GLY A 117 22.40 6.63 -1.23
CA GLY A 117 23.35 7.70 -0.94
C GLY A 117 24.44 7.33 0.08
N ASN A 118 24.38 6.13 0.64
CA ASN A 118 25.31 5.62 1.65
C ASN A 118 26.25 4.52 1.11
N GLU A 119 26.36 4.38 -0.22
CA GLU A 119 27.39 3.57 -0.89
C GLU A 119 28.54 4.41 -1.43
#